data_AF-F8LA23-F1
#
_entry.id   AF-F8LA23-F1
#
_cell.length_a   1.000
_cell.length_b   1.000
_cell.length_c   1.000
_cell.angle_alpha   90.00
_cell.angle_beta   90.00
_cell.angle_gamma   90.00
#
_symmetry.space_group_name_H-M   'P 1'
#
loop_
_entity.id
_entity.type
_entity.pdbx_description
1 polymer ?
#
loop_
_entity_poly.entity_id
_entity_poly.type
_entity_poly.pdbx_seq_one_letter_code
_entity_poly.pdbx_strand_id
1 'polypeptide(L)'
;MRKPYPDDLTDKEWEQIKPLLTSSTYRNAGRKPKHSRREMFNAIFYFLRTGCQWRHLPHDFPPWTAVQGQYSRWKRKGVFHMVHDYLRRRLRILLGKAEDASAGIADSQSVKTTEKGGLRAMTEVKKSRVEKGI
;
A
#
# COMPACT_ATOMS: atom_id res chain seq x y z
N MET A 1 -15.37 24.51 -2.93
CA MET A 1 -14.52 23.53 -2.20
C MET A 1 -15.41 22.37 -1.79
N ARG A 2 -14.95 21.12 -1.92
CA ARG A 2 -15.73 19.96 -1.46
C ARG A 2 -15.66 19.83 0.07
N LYS A 3 -16.61 19.11 0.65
CA LYS A 3 -16.55 18.73 2.06
C LYS A 3 -15.35 17.80 2.28
N PRO A 4 -14.51 18.01 3.30
CA PRO A 4 -13.39 17.12 3.57
C PRO A 4 -13.88 15.76 4.05
N TYR A 5 -13.17 14.70 3.65
CA TYR A 5 -13.32 13.37 4.24
C TYR A 5 -12.48 13.26 5.52
N PRO A 6 -12.80 12.31 6.43
CA PRO A 6 -12.00 12.10 7.64
C PRO A 6 -10.53 11.76 7.39
N ASP A 7 -10.22 11.22 6.20
CA ASP A 7 -8.89 10.78 5.79
C ASP A 7 -8.14 11.81 4.94
N ASP A 8 -8.73 13.01 4.76
CA ASP A 8 -8.08 14.10 4.07
C ASP A 8 -6.95 14.66 4.92
N LEU A 9 -5.84 14.97 4.27
CA LEU A 9 -4.70 15.62 4.89
C LEU A 9 -5.09 16.99 5.44
N THR A 10 -4.75 17.25 6.69
CA THR A 10 -4.75 18.59 7.26
C THR A 10 -3.69 19.46 6.59
N ASP A 11 -3.81 20.78 6.75
CA ASP A 11 -2.82 21.71 6.19
C ASP A 11 -1.41 21.47 6.76
N LYS A 12 -1.33 21.16 8.06
CA LYS A 12 -0.07 20.86 8.74
C LYS A 12 0.60 19.61 8.20
N GLU A 13 -0.15 18.54 8.02
CA GLU A 13 0.38 17.29 7.45
C GLU A 13 0.78 17.48 5.98
N TRP A 14 -0.01 18.24 5.22
CA TRP A 14 0.31 18.55 3.84
C TRP A 14 1.63 19.33 3.70
N GLU A 15 1.89 20.31 4.57
CA GLU A 15 3.15 21.06 4.56
C GLU A 15 4.36 20.18 4.93
N GLN A 16 4.18 19.05 5.63
CA GLN A 16 5.27 18.08 5.83
C GLN A 16 5.52 17.23 4.57
N ILE A 17 4.47 16.86 3.84
CA ILE A 17 4.57 15.95 2.68
C ILE A 17 4.99 16.70 1.41
N LYS A 18 4.44 17.88 1.18
CA LYS A 18 4.62 18.69 -0.03
C LYS A 18 6.10 18.88 -0.45
N PRO A 19 7.06 19.14 0.45
CA PRO A 19 8.48 19.31 0.08
C PRO A 19 9.13 18.03 -0.44
N LEU A 20 8.66 16.85 0.00
CA LEU A 20 9.20 15.55 -0.44
C LEU A 20 8.85 15.26 -1.89
N LEU A 21 7.79 15.89 -2.38
CA LEU A 21 7.36 15.75 -3.75
C LEU A 21 8.13 16.74 -4.64
N THR A 22 9.37 16.41 -4.97
CA THR A 22 10.28 17.24 -5.77
C THR A 22 9.98 17.15 -7.27
N SER A 23 10.58 18.03 -8.10
CA SER A 23 10.46 18.00 -9.57
C SER A 23 10.78 16.62 -10.19
N SER A 24 11.70 15.85 -9.58
CA SER A 24 12.04 14.50 -10.03
C SER A 24 10.91 13.48 -9.78
N THR A 25 10.03 13.72 -8.80
CA THR A 25 8.82 12.92 -8.62
C THR A 25 7.77 13.19 -9.70
N TYR A 26 7.87 14.33 -10.41
CA TYR A 26 6.97 14.70 -11.49
C TYR A 26 7.58 14.48 -12.87
N ARG A 27 6.76 14.69 -13.91
CA ARG A 27 7.27 14.88 -15.27
C ARG A 27 7.33 16.39 -15.46
N ASN A 28 8.50 16.97 -15.66
CA ASN A 28 8.68 18.37 -16.08
C ASN A 28 8.25 18.59 -17.55
N ALA A 29 7.23 17.87 -18.01
CA ALA A 29 6.68 18.13 -19.34
C ALA A 29 5.79 19.36 -19.16
N GLY A 30 6.17 20.48 -19.79
CA GLY A 30 5.71 21.87 -19.55
C GLY A 30 4.21 22.18 -19.42
N ARG A 31 3.32 21.19 -19.44
CA ARG A 31 1.91 21.34 -19.10
C ARG A 31 1.71 21.38 -17.58
N LYS A 32 1.14 22.49 -17.10
CA LYS A 32 0.75 22.65 -15.70
C LYS A 32 -0.21 21.53 -15.28
N PRO A 33 -0.02 20.94 -14.08
CA PRO A 33 -0.91 19.89 -13.59
C PRO A 33 -2.34 20.42 -13.42
N LYS A 34 -3.33 19.68 -13.95
CA LYS A 34 -4.75 20.07 -13.94
C LYS A 34 -5.38 19.99 -12.55
N HIS A 35 -4.93 19.05 -11.72
CA HIS A 35 -5.47 18.82 -10.38
C HIS A 35 -4.42 19.07 -9.31
N SER A 36 -4.88 19.55 -8.16
CA SER A 36 -4.07 19.72 -6.96
C SER A 36 -3.43 18.39 -6.56
N ARG A 37 -2.15 18.43 -6.18
CA ARG A 37 -1.43 17.26 -5.68
C ARG A 37 -1.98 16.77 -4.35
N ARG A 38 -2.40 17.69 -3.49
CA ARG A 38 -3.08 17.37 -2.23
C ARG A 38 -4.37 16.61 -2.50
N GLU A 39 -5.15 17.05 -3.49
CA GLU A 39 -6.38 16.35 -3.85
C GLU A 39 -6.12 14.96 -4.44
N MET A 40 -5.00 14.77 -5.16
CA MET A 40 -4.60 13.43 -5.58
C MET A 40 -4.21 12.54 -4.39
N PHE A 41 -3.50 13.06 -3.39
CA PHE A 41 -3.20 12.32 -2.15
C PHE A 41 -4.47 11.96 -1.38
N ASN A 42 -5.36 12.94 -1.16
CA ASN A 42 -6.64 12.75 -0.49
C ASN A 42 -7.47 11.65 -1.18
N ALA A 43 -7.59 11.70 -2.51
CA ALA A 43 -8.28 10.67 -3.29
C ALA A 43 -7.64 9.28 -3.15
N ILE A 44 -6.31 9.21 -3.15
CA ILE A 44 -5.57 7.95 -2.96
C ILE A 44 -5.77 7.41 -1.54
N PHE A 45 -5.75 8.26 -0.52
CA PHE A 45 -5.97 7.85 0.88
C PHE A 45 -7.40 7.36 1.10
N TYR A 46 -8.38 8.05 0.54
CA TYR A 46 -9.75 7.57 0.52
C TYR A 46 -9.86 6.18 -0.11
N PHE A 47 -9.25 5.98 -1.29
CA PHE A 47 -9.21 4.68 -1.96
C PHE A 47 -8.53 3.60 -1.10
N LEU A 48 -7.38 3.90 -0.50
CA LEU A 48 -6.62 2.96 0.33
C LEU A 48 -7.35 2.59 1.62
N ARG A 49 -8.07 3.55 2.22
CA ARG A 49 -8.85 3.31 3.44
C ARG A 49 -10.11 2.51 3.18
N THR A 50 -10.84 2.84 2.12
CA THR A 50 -12.15 2.24 1.83
C THR A 50 -12.05 0.95 1.02
N GLY A 51 -10.99 0.77 0.24
CA GLY A 51 -10.85 -0.33 -0.71
C GLY A 51 -11.85 -0.26 -1.87
N CYS A 52 -12.50 0.89 -2.10
CA CYS A 52 -13.49 1.02 -3.16
C CYS A 52 -12.87 0.77 -4.53
N GLN A 53 -13.67 0.31 -5.50
CA GLN A 53 -13.19 0.21 -6.88
C GLN A 53 -12.83 1.60 -7.42
N TRP A 54 -11.81 1.71 -8.28
CA TRP A 54 -11.40 3.01 -8.85
C TRP A 54 -12.56 3.75 -9.52
N ARG A 55 -13.41 3.04 -10.26
CA ARG A 55 -14.59 3.63 -10.94
C ARG A 55 -15.65 4.16 -9.98
N HIS A 56 -15.62 3.73 -8.71
CA HIS A 56 -16.52 4.17 -7.65
C HIS A 56 -15.90 5.25 -6.77
N LEU A 57 -14.74 5.79 -7.14
CA LEU A 57 -14.19 6.95 -6.46
C LEU A 57 -15.22 8.09 -6.50
N PRO A 58 -15.51 8.76 -5.37
CA PRO A 58 -16.47 9.85 -5.33
C PRO A 58 -16.22 10.94 -6.39
N HIS A 59 -17.30 11.48 -6.95
CA HIS A 59 -17.23 12.45 -8.07
C HIS A 59 -16.68 13.83 -7.68
N ASP A 60 -16.57 14.11 -6.39
CA ASP A 60 -15.97 15.33 -5.86
C ASP A 60 -14.42 15.28 -5.86
N PHE A 61 -13.83 14.10 -6.02
CA PHE A 61 -12.40 13.94 -6.28
C PHE A 61 -12.04 14.18 -7.76
N PRO A 62 -10.75 14.36 -8.08
CA PRO A 62 -10.28 14.31 -9.47
C PRO A 62 -10.72 13.01 -10.17
N PRO A 63 -10.90 13.02 -11.51
CA PRO A 63 -11.33 11.84 -12.25
C PRO A 63 -10.49 10.61 -11.91
N TRP A 64 -11.15 9.48 -11.66
CA TRP A 64 -10.48 8.27 -11.16
C TRP A 64 -9.32 7.81 -12.05
N THR A 65 -9.40 8.02 -13.37
CA THR A 65 -8.32 7.68 -14.32
C THR A 65 -7.06 8.51 -14.07
N ALA A 66 -7.23 9.79 -13.74
CA ALA A 66 -6.12 10.68 -13.39
C ALA A 66 -5.51 10.28 -12.04
N VAL A 67 -6.34 9.96 -11.05
CA VAL A 67 -5.90 9.52 -9.72
C VAL A 67 -5.14 8.20 -9.82
N GLN A 68 -5.68 7.20 -10.50
CA GLN A 68 -5.09 5.88 -10.68
C GLN A 68 -3.77 5.94 -11.48
N GLY A 69 -3.73 6.76 -12.54
CA GLY A 69 -2.52 7.02 -13.31
C GLY A 69 -1.43 7.71 -12.48
N GLN A 70 -1.81 8.64 -11.61
CA GLN A 70 -0.86 9.29 -10.69
C GLN A 70 -0.37 8.32 -9.62
N TYR A 71 -1.27 7.57 -8.98
CA TYR A 71 -0.94 6.56 -7.99
C TYR A 71 0.10 5.58 -8.54
N SER A 72 -0.13 5.03 -9.72
CA SER A 72 0.80 4.10 -10.39
C SER A 72 2.18 4.73 -10.64
N ARG A 73 2.21 6.02 -10.99
CA ARG A 73 3.46 6.76 -11.21
C ARG A 73 4.22 7.00 -9.92
N TRP A 74 3.55 7.45 -8.88
CA TRP A 74 4.13 7.66 -7.56
C TRP A 74 4.61 6.37 -6.92
N LYS A 75 3.84 5.29 -7.07
CA LYS A 75 4.25 3.94 -6.66
C LYS A 75 5.54 3.51 -7.35
N ARG A 76 5.62 3.63 -8.68
CA ARG A 76 6.83 3.28 -9.45
C ARG A 76 8.05 4.12 -9.05
N LYS A 77 7.84 5.39 -8.70
CA LYS A 77 8.90 6.30 -8.25
C LYS A 77 9.24 6.16 -6.76
N GLY A 78 8.60 5.25 -6.03
CA GLY A 78 8.85 5.05 -4.60
C GLY A 78 8.40 6.21 -3.71
N VAL A 79 7.52 7.10 -4.19
CA VAL A 79 7.09 8.30 -3.44
C VAL A 79 6.44 7.91 -2.11
N PHE A 80 5.62 6.87 -2.09
CA PHE A 80 4.98 6.41 -0.85
C PHE A 80 5.99 5.88 0.16
N HIS A 81 7.04 5.18 -0.29
CA HIS A 81 8.13 4.73 0.59
C HIS A 81 8.91 5.92 1.14
N MET A 82 9.26 6.90 0.29
CA MET A 82 9.94 8.11 0.73
C MET A 82 9.15 8.89 1.79
N VAL A 83 7.84 9.07 1.57
CA VAL A 83 6.95 9.74 2.52
C VAL A 83 6.85 8.94 3.82
N HIS A 84 6.63 7.64 3.73
CA HIS A 84 6.57 6.75 4.89
C HIS A 84 7.86 6.82 5.72
N ASP A 85 9.02 6.68 5.09
CA ASP A 85 10.31 6.67 5.78
C ASP A 85 10.62 8.01 6.42
N TYR A 86 10.31 9.12 5.73
CA TYR A 86 10.41 10.46 6.31
C TYR A 86 9.57 10.61 7.58
N LEU A 87 8.28 10.26 7.50
CA LEU A 87 7.36 10.37 8.63
C LEU A 87 7.77 9.44 9.78
N ARG A 88 8.19 8.22 9.48
CA ARG A 88 8.69 7.24 10.45
C ARG A 88 9.92 7.77 11.19
N ARG A 89 10.93 8.28 10.48
CA ARG A 89 12.15 8.85 11.09
C ARG A 89 11.82 10.04 11.98
N ARG A 90 10.97 10.95 11.50
CA ARG A 90 10.52 12.10 12.29
C ARG A 90 9.78 11.69 13.57
N LEU A 91 8.89 10.71 13.48
CA LEU A 91 8.17 10.18 14.64
C LEU A 91 9.13 9.55 15.66
N ARG A 92 10.16 8.81 15.19
CA ARG A 92 11.16 8.19 16.09
C ARG A 92 11.95 9.24 16.86
N ILE A 93 12.40 10.30 16.20
CA ILE A 93 13.11 11.41 16.85
C ILE A 93 12.22 12.08 17.90
N LEU A 94 10.95 12.34 17.59
CA LEU A 94 9.99 12.92 18.55
C LEU A 94 9.76 12.03 19.77
N LEU A 95 9.88 10.72 19.61
CA LEU A 95 9.77 9.74 20.70
C LEU A 95 11.11 9.51 21.43
N GLY A 96 12.15 10.31 21.16
CA GLY A 96 13.47 10.17 21.78
C GLY A 96 14.23 8.91 21.35
N LYS A 97 13.87 8.31 20.22
CA LYS A 97 14.53 7.11 19.66
C LYS A 97 15.53 7.52 18.58
N ALA A 98 16.53 6.67 18.34
CA ALA A 98 17.43 6.80 17.19
C ALA A 98 16.65 6.84 15.87
N GLU A 99 17.10 7.66 14.93
CA GLU A 99 16.44 7.93 13.64
C GLU A 99 16.10 6.63 12.91
N ASP A 100 17.11 5.77 12.71
CA ASP A 100 16.92 4.45 12.15
C ASP A 100 16.67 3.41 13.25
N ALA A 101 15.93 2.37 12.88
CA ALA A 101 15.74 1.22 13.76
C ALA A 101 16.98 0.31 13.67
N SER A 102 17.53 -0.05 14.82
CA SER A 102 18.64 -1.00 14.89
C SER A 102 18.23 -2.45 14.56
N ALA A 103 16.94 -2.79 14.70
CA ALA A 103 16.37 -4.09 14.35
C ALA A 103 14.93 -3.94 13.82
N GLY A 104 14.53 -4.83 12.90
CA GLY A 104 13.18 -4.92 12.36
C GLY A 104 12.58 -6.31 12.64
N ILE A 105 11.35 -6.35 13.15
CA ILE A 105 10.60 -7.60 13.32
C ILE A 105 9.57 -7.66 12.19
N ALA A 106 9.63 -8.74 11.39
CA ALA A 106 8.62 -9.05 10.40
C ALA A 106 7.85 -10.29 10.87
N ASP A 107 6.56 -10.11 11.18
CA ASP A 107 5.66 -11.22 11.46
C ASP A 107 4.80 -11.49 10.24
N SER A 108 4.69 -12.77 9.85
CA SER A 108 3.80 -13.20 8.78
C SER A 108 2.74 -14.11 9.35
N GLN A 109 1.47 -13.72 9.22
CA GLN A 109 0.37 -14.59 9.55
C GLN A 109 0.01 -15.45 8.33
N SER A 110 0.12 -16.78 8.46
CA SER A 110 -0.40 -17.73 7.49
C SER A 110 -1.86 -18.01 7.80
N VAL A 111 -2.75 -17.75 6.84
CA VAL A 111 -4.16 -18.15 6.95
C VAL A 111 -4.28 -19.56 6.40
N LYS A 112 -4.76 -20.50 7.23
CA LYS A 112 -5.10 -21.85 6.75
C LYS A 112 -6.22 -21.72 5.72
N THR A 113 -5.89 -21.87 4.45
CA THR A 113 -6.89 -22.09 3.41
C THR A 113 -7.51 -23.47 3.64
N THR A 114 -8.82 -23.59 3.47
CA THR A 114 -9.45 -24.91 3.43
C THR A 114 -8.84 -25.68 2.27
N GLU A 115 -8.28 -26.86 2.54
CA GLU A 115 -7.92 -27.79 1.48
C GLU A 115 -9.20 -28.06 0.67
N LYS A 116 -9.21 -27.70 -0.62
CA LYS A 116 -10.09 -28.41 -1.55
C LYS A 116 -9.62 -29.85 -1.49
N GLY A 117 -10.33 -30.69 -0.73
CA GLY A 117 -10.06 -32.12 -0.66
C GLY A 117 -9.90 -32.66 -2.07
N GLY A 118 -8.67 -33.03 -2.44
CA GLY A 118 -8.43 -33.75 -3.67
C GLY A 118 -9.21 -35.06 -3.64
N LEU A 119 -9.60 -35.56 -4.83
CA LEU A 119 -10.21 -36.88 -4.94
C LEU A 119 -9.31 -37.89 -4.22
N ARG A 120 -9.80 -38.46 -3.12
CA ARG A 120 -9.17 -39.60 -2.47
C ARG A 120 -9.27 -40.77 -3.44
N ALA A 121 -8.17 -41.11 -4.11
CA ALA A 121 -8.04 -42.42 -4.73
C ALA A 121 -7.95 -43.45 -3.60
N MET A 122 -9.01 -44.26 -3.46
CA MET A 122 -9.10 -45.35 -2.50
C MET A 122 -8.35 -46.56 -3.09
N THR A 123 -7.03 -46.60 -2.96
CA THR A 123 -6.26 -47.80 -3.28
C THR A 123 -5.89 -48.53 -2.00
N GLU A 124 -6.40 -49.75 -1.85
CA GLU A 124 -6.07 -50.64 -0.75
C GLU A 124 -4.57 -50.93 -0.69
N VAL A 125 -3.98 -50.76 0.50
CA VAL A 125 -2.61 -51.20 0.77
C VAL A 125 -2.62 -52.72 0.90
N LYS A 126 -2.15 -53.42 -0.13
CA LYS A 126 -1.88 -54.87 -0.07
C LYS A 126 -0.58 -55.09 0.72
N LYS A 127 -0.67 -55.56 1.96
CA LYS A 127 0.48 -56.01 2.75
C LYS A 127 1.04 -57.31 2.16
N SER A 128 2.26 -57.29 1.64
CA SER A 128 3.04 -58.51 1.39
C SER A 128 3.74 -58.93 2.68
N ARG A 129 3.51 -60.19 3.06
CA ARG A 129 4.19 -60.88 4.17
C ARG A 129 5.49 -61.46 3.60
N VAL A 130 6.64 -61.12 4.20
CA VAL A 130 7.90 -61.81 3.91
C VAL A 130 8.32 -62.57 5.17
N GLU A 131 8.40 -63.88 5.02
CA GLU A 131 8.88 -64.84 6.02
C GLU A 131 10.37 -64.65 6.30
N LYS A 132 10.76 -64.81 7.58
CA LYS A 132 12.16 -64.95 8.00
C LYS A 132 12.56 -66.42 7.90
N GLY A 133 13.54 -66.72 7.05
CA GLY A 133 14.26 -67.99 7.02
C GLY A 133 15.76 -67.75 7.19
N ILE A 134 16.25 -68.17 8.36
CA ILE A 134 17.61 -68.53 8.84
C ILE A 134 18.82 -67.94 8.09
#